data_AF-A0A2W5VFY7-F1
#
_entry.id   AF-A0A2W5VFY7-F1
#
_cell.length_a   1.000
_cell.length_b   1.000
_cell.length_c   1.000
_cell.angle_alpha   90.00
_cell.angle_beta   90.00
_cell.angle_gamma   90.00
#
_symmetry.space_group_name_H-M   'P 1'
#
loop_
_entity.id
_entity.type
_entity.pdbx_description
1 polymer ?
#
loop_
_entity_poly.entity_id
_entity_poly.type
_entity_poly.pdbx_seq_one_letter_code
_entity_poly.pdbx_strand_id
1 'polypeptide(L)'
;MVEQLDAVFHALADATRRSMLTHLADGERTVGELAEPFAMSFAGASKHLKVLEAAGLVRRRVEGRRHYFRLHAERLTDAHRWLGKRVPKKPVAAVRALAVEASRRHARVAHEVEDLAHDLILSALRRQSFDEDQFVRSLPGAARRHAAFVARTAGRRRAREAAVPPDDERQSSVDGAPISVLSPALQTTLRLLFAGLEKHELRYALGVSDAALRKRFEALRARAPIERPEATSNRAPPQLRRSQVGALPTLAGKSARVLAASDPDEHGLIFTEVLTK
;
A
#
# COMPACT_ATOMS: atom_id res chain seq x y z
N MET A 1 -13.02 -31.71 -2.21
CA MET A 1 -12.05 -31.13 -1.25
C MET A 1 -12.30 -29.65 -0.97
N VAL A 2 -12.61 -28.81 -1.98
CA VAL A 2 -12.98 -27.38 -1.78
C VAL A 2 -14.34 -27.25 -1.08
N GLU A 3 -15.39 -27.91 -1.58
CA GLU A 3 -16.74 -27.88 -0.97
C GLU A 3 -16.77 -28.33 0.50
N GLN A 4 -15.90 -29.29 0.86
CA GLN A 4 -15.79 -29.77 2.25
C GLN A 4 -15.20 -28.70 3.17
N LEU A 5 -14.26 -27.90 2.67
CA LEU A 5 -13.63 -26.81 3.38
C LEU A 5 -14.60 -25.64 3.55
N ASP A 6 -15.42 -25.38 2.54
CA ASP A 6 -16.49 -24.38 2.59
C ASP A 6 -17.50 -24.70 3.69
N ALA A 7 -17.89 -25.98 3.84
CA ALA A 7 -18.77 -26.42 4.93
C ALA A 7 -18.13 -26.19 6.32
N VAL A 8 -16.83 -26.47 6.47
CA VAL A 8 -16.10 -26.21 7.71
C VAL A 8 -16.03 -24.72 8.01
N PHE A 9 -15.67 -23.88 7.04
CA PHE A 9 -15.60 -22.43 7.26
C PHE A 9 -16.97 -21.82 7.52
N HIS A 10 -18.00 -22.27 6.81
CA HIS A 10 -19.37 -21.87 7.07
C HIS A 10 -19.81 -22.24 8.50
N ALA A 11 -19.49 -23.46 8.94
CA ALA A 11 -19.75 -23.88 10.31
C ALA A 11 -18.97 -23.05 11.33
N LEU A 12 -17.69 -22.74 11.07
CA LEU A 12 -16.85 -21.95 11.97
C LEU A 12 -17.14 -20.44 11.95
N ALA A 13 -17.90 -19.91 10.98
CA ALA A 13 -18.22 -18.47 10.90
C ALA A 13 -19.09 -17.96 12.06
N ASP A 14 -19.83 -18.85 12.73
CA ASP A 14 -20.77 -18.51 13.81
C ASP A 14 -20.13 -18.66 15.20
N ALA A 15 -20.30 -17.64 16.05
CA ALA A 15 -19.68 -17.59 17.38
C ALA A 15 -20.21 -18.67 18.33
N THR A 16 -21.51 -18.98 18.29
CA THR A 16 -22.12 -20.03 19.12
C THR A 16 -21.55 -21.40 18.75
N ARG A 17 -21.44 -21.71 17.45
CA ARG A 17 -20.85 -22.98 16.98
C ARG A 17 -19.40 -23.13 17.43
N ARG A 18 -18.59 -22.06 17.35
CA ARG A 18 -17.22 -22.07 17.88
C ARG A 18 -17.19 -22.33 19.38
N SER A 19 -18.07 -21.69 20.15
CA SER A 19 -18.17 -21.88 21.60
C SER A 19 -18.58 -23.31 21.98
N MET A 20 -19.56 -23.90 21.26
CA MET A 20 -19.94 -25.31 21.43
C MET A 20 -18.76 -26.26 21.14
N LEU A 21 -17.96 -25.99 20.10
CA LEU A 21 -16.75 -26.78 19.83
C LEU A 21 -15.69 -26.64 20.93
N THR A 22 -15.54 -25.44 21.52
CA THR A 22 -14.67 -25.23 22.68
C THR A 22 -15.10 -26.10 23.86
N HIS A 23 -16.39 -26.15 24.20
CA HIS A 23 -16.88 -27.02 25.29
C HIS A 23 -16.69 -28.51 24.99
N LEU A 24 -16.77 -28.91 23.72
CA LEU A 24 -16.51 -30.28 23.27
C LEU A 24 -15.02 -30.65 23.24
N ALA A 25 -14.11 -29.68 23.34
CA ALA A 25 -12.68 -29.94 23.47
C ALA A 25 -12.34 -30.58 24.83
N ASP A 26 -13.15 -30.31 25.87
CA ASP A 26 -12.98 -30.85 27.21
C ASP A 26 -13.59 -32.25 27.39
N GLY A 27 -14.40 -32.72 26.45
CA GLY A 27 -15.04 -34.03 26.53
C GLY A 27 -16.36 -34.15 25.76
N GLU A 28 -16.92 -35.37 25.78
CA GLU A 28 -18.23 -35.66 25.23
C GLU A 28 -19.32 -34.99 26.08
N ARG A 29 -20.29 -34.32 25.45
CA ARG A 29 -21.39 -33.61 26.11
C ARG A 29 -22.72 -33.83 25.41
N THR A 30 -23.80 -33.76 26.15
CA THR A 30 -25.17 -33.82 25.63
C THR A 30 -25.60 -32.49 25.01
N VAL A 31 -26.68 -32.52 24.22
CA VAL A 31 -27.30 -31.28 23.69
C VAL A 31 -27.64 -30.30 24.81
N GLY A 32 -28.11 -30.79 25.96
CA GLY A 32 -28.50 -29.93 27.07
C GLY A 32 -27.33 -29.23 27.73
N GLU A 33 -26.26 -29.97 28.00
CA GLU A 33 -25.02 -29.39 28.54
C GLU A 33 -24.38 -28.40 27.56
N LEU A 34 -24.54 -28.62 26.24
CA LEU A 34 -24.07 -27.68 25.22
C LEU A 34 -25.00 -26.48 25.04
N ALA A 35 -26.28 -26.58 25.43
CA ALA A 35 -27.24 -25.49 25.33
C ALA A 35 -27.24 -24.59 26.56
N GLU A 36 -26.95 -25.13 27.75
CA GLU A 36 -26.95 -24.44 29.04
C GLU A 36 -26.24 -23.08 29.05
N PRO A 37 -25.06 -22.90 28.41
CA PRO A 37 -24.34 -21.62 28.43
C PRO A 37 -24.98 -20.53 27.57
N PHE A 38 -26.02 -20.86 26.81
CA PHE A 38 -26.62 -19.97 25.82
C PHE A 38 -28.10 -19.74 26.13
N ALA A 39 -28.56 -18.49 25.99
CA ALA A 39 -29.98 -18.14 26.09
C ALA A 39 -30.76 -18.56 24.83
N MET A 40 -30.80 -19.86 24.53
CA MET A 40 -31.50 -20.42 23.37
C MET A 40 -32.29 -21.68 23.71
N SER A 41 -33.23 -22.03 22.82
CA SER A 41 -33.97 -23.28 22.94
C SER A 41 -33.12 -24.49 22.53
N PHE A 42 -33.51 -25.68 23.01
CA PHE A 42 -32.93 -26.96 22.57
C PHE A 42 -33.01 -27.16 21.04
N ALA A 43 -34.08 -26.65 20.40
CA ALA A 43 -34.21 -26.68 18.95
C ALA A 43 -33.16 -25.80 18.27
N GLY A 44 -32.86 -24.62 18.83
CA GLY A 44 -31.77 -23.75 18.41
C GLY A 44 -30.42 -24.46 18.52
N ALA A 45 -30.11 -25.01 19.70
CA ALA A 45 -28.88 -25.76 19.92
C ALA A 45 -28.72 -26.96 18.96
N SER A 46 -29.81 -27.71 18.75
CA SER A 46 -29.85 -28.83 17.80
C SER A 46 -29.57 -28.39 16.36
N LYS A 47 -30.02 -27.20 15.95
CA LYS A 47 -29.73 -26.65 14.63
C LYS A 47 -28.22 -26.36 14.47
N HIS A 48 -27.59 -25.76 15.48
CA HIS A 48 -26.15 -25.54 15.48
C HIS A 48 -25.37 -26.88 15.40
N LEU A 49 -25.79 -27.88 16.19
CA LEU A 49 -25.15 -29.20 16.19
C LEU A 49 -25.33 -29.95 14.87
N LYS A 50 -26.48 -29.82 14.20
CA LYS A 50 -26.67 -30.38 12.84
C LYS A 50 -25.71 -29.78 11.82
N VAL A 51 -25.47 -28.46 11.87
CA VAL A 51 -24.50 -27.80 10.98
C VAL A 51 -23.07 -28.29 11.27
N LEU A 52 -22.71 -28.42 12.55
CA LEU A 52 -21.42 -28.95 12.96
C LEU A 52 -21.24 -30.42 12.53
N GLU A 53 -22.29 -31.24 12.63
CA GLU A 53 -22.29 -32.66 12.23
C GLU A 53 -22.17 -32.78 10.70
N ALA A 54 -22.90 -31.96 9.94
CA ALA A 54 -22.81 -31.90 8.48
C ALA A 54 -21.43 -31.46 7.98
N ALA A 55 -20.77 -30.54 8.70
CA ALA A 55 -19.38 -30.15 8.44
C ALA A 55 -18.34 -31.19 8.92
N GLY A 56 -18.78 -32.27 9.58
CA GLY A 56 -17.91 -33.32 10.12
C GLY A 56 -17.03 -32.87 11.29
N LEU A 57 -17.41 -31.78 11.98
CA LEU A 57 -16.70 -31.20 13.11
C LEU A 57 -17.07 -31.86 14.44
N VAL A 58 -18.19 -32.57 14.50
CA VAL A 58 -18.64 -33.35 15.66
C VAL A 58 -19.12 -34.73 15.23
N ARG A 59 -19.04 -35.71 16.14
CA ARG A 59 -19.72 -37.00 16.00
C ARG A 59 -20.80 -37.14 17.06
N ARG A 60 -21.92 -37.72 16.67
CA ARG A 60 -23.07 -37.99 17.54
C ARG A 60 -23.10 -39.46 17.95
N ARG A 61 -23.29 -39.71 19.25
CA ARG A 61 -23.58 -41.03 19.83
C ARG A 61 -24.93 -40.96 20.53
N VAL A 62 -25.76 -41.99 20.34
CA VAL A 62 -27.09 -42.05 20.96
C VAL A 62 -27.06 -43.10 22.05
N GLU A 63 -27.49 -42.71 23.25
CA GLU A 63 -27.60 -43.61 24.40
C GLU A 63 -28.95 -43.38 25.09
N GLY A 64 -29.87 -44.32 24.88
CA GLY A 64 -31.27 -44.18 25.25
C GLY A 64 -31.90 -42.95 24.60
N ARG A 65 -32.36 -42.00 25.43
CA ARG A 65 -32.96 -40.73 24.99
C ARG A 65 -31.97 -39.58 24.88
N ARG A 66 -30.70 -39.79 25.26
CA ARG A 66 -29.68 -38.74 25.28
C ARG A 66 -28.83 -38.80 24.02
N HIS A 67 -28.61 -37.64 23.41
CA HIS A 67 -27.70 -37.46 22.29
C HIS A 67 -26.42 -36.83 22.80
N TYR A 68 -25.34 -37.60 22.73
CA TYR A 68 -24.00 -37.21 23.09
C TYR A 68 -23.24 -36.76 21.85
N PHE A 69 -22.48 -35.68 21.99
CA PHE A 69 -21.66 -35.10 20.95
C PHE A 69 -20.23 -35.06 21.42
N ARG A 70 -19.31 -35.41 20.52
CA ARG A 70 -17.86 -35.29 20.75
C ARG A 70 -17.21 -34.53 19.60
N LEU A 71 -16.13 -33.82 19.90
CA LEU A 71 -15.32 -33.15 18.89
C LEU A 71 -14.73 -34.17 17.90
N HIS A 72 -14.71 -33.81 16.62
CA HIS A 72 -14.09 -34.58 15.56
C HIS A 72 -12.99 -33.75 14.87
N ALA A 73 -11.77 -33.84 15.41
CA ALA A 73 -10.67 -32.94 15.07
C ALA A 73 -10.09 -33.14 13.66
N GLU A 74 -10.31 -34.28 12.99
CA GLU A 74 -9.71 -34.56 11.67
C GLU A 74 -10.05 -33.48 10.64
N ARG A 75 -11.30 -33.00 10.61
CA ARG A 75 -11.73 -31.96 9.67
C ARG A 75 -11.14 -30.58 10.01
N LEU A 76 -10.86 -30.33 11.29
CA LEU A 76 -10.12 -29.14 11.71
C LEU A 76 -8.66 -29.21 11.27
N THR A 77 -8.05 -30.40 11.24
CA THR A 77 -6.68 -30.59 10.74
C THR A 77 -6.56 -30.22 9.27
N ASP A 78 -7.54 -30.59 8.44
CA ASP A 78 -7.56 -30.22 7.01
C ASP A 78 -7.67 -28.70 6.82
N ALA A 79 -8.57 -28.05 7.56
CA ALA A 79 -8.71 -26.59 7.56
C ALA A 79 -7.44 -25.88 8.06
N HIS A 80 -6.84 -26.38 9.15
CA HIS A 80 -5.59 -25.86 9.69
C HIS A 80 -4.44 -26.00 8.68
N ARG A 81 -4.33 -27.14 8.00
CA ARG A 81 -3.32 -27.36 6.96
C ARG A 81 -3.50 -26.41 5.78
N TRP A 82 -4.75 -26.16 5.36
CA TRP A 82 -5.03 -25.22 4.28
C TRP A 82 -4.67 -23.77 4.68
N LEU A 83 -5.00 -23.38 5.91
CA LEU A 83 -4.67 -22.06 6.47
C LEU A 83 -3.15 -21.89 6.64
N GLY A 84 -2.44 -22.88 7.18
CA GLY A 84 -0.99 -22.82 7.40
C GLY A 84 -0.16 -22.68 6.12
N LYS A 85 -0.73 -22.97 4.95
CA LYS A 85 -0.10 -22.70 3.64
C LYS A 85 -0.23 -21.24 3.18
N ARG A 86 -1.14 -20.46 3.76
CA ARG A 86 -1.54 -19.12 3.29
C ARG A 86 -1.39 -18.02 4.33
N VAL A 87 -1.55 -18.36 5.61
CA VAL A 87 -1.34 -17.45 6.72
C VAL A 87 0.16 -17.42 7.05
N PRO A 88 0.80 -16.24 7.17
CA PRO A 88 2.19 -16.15 7.58
C PRO A 88 2.39 -16.78 8.96
N LYS A 89 3.47 -17.53 9.14
CA LYS A 89 3.79 -18.26 10.38
C LYS A 89 4.23 -17.29 11.47
N LYS A 90 4.95 -16.24 11.11
CA LYS A 90 5.31 -15.15 12.02
C LYS A 90 4.34 -13.98 11.87
N PRO A 91 4.05 -13.26 12.97
CA PRO A 91 3.39 -11.97 12.86
C PRO A 91 4.11 -11.07 11.86
N VAL A 92 3.37 -10.35 11.03
CA VAL A 92 3.93 -9.41 10.03
C VAL A 92 4.92 -8.44 10.68
N ALA A 93 4.63 -7.98 11.90
CA ALA A 93 5.51 -7.13 12.68
C ALA A 93 6.88 -7.77 12.97
N ALA A 94 6.91 -9.08 13.26
CA ALA A 94 8.16 -9.81 13.54
C ALA A 94 8.99 -9.98 12.26
N VAL A 95 8.36 -10.26 11.12
CA VAL A 95 9.04 -10.33 9.82
C VAL A 95 9.65 -8.99 9.45
N ARG A 96 8.91 -7.89 9.66
CA ARG A 96 9.40 -6.52 9.47
C ARG A 96 10.60 -6.21 10.36
N ALA A 97 10.51 -6.53 11.66
CA ALA A 97 11.61 -6.29 12.60
C ALA A 97 12.90 -7.02 12.19
N LEU A 98 12.79 -8.26 11.70
CA LEU A 98 13.93 -9.02 11.18
C LEU A 98 14.53 -8.38 9.93
N ALA A 99 13.70 -7.87 9.02
CA ALA A 99 14.17 -7.15 7.83
C ALA A 99 14.89 -5.85 8.21
N VAL A 100 14.35 -5.08 9.16
CA VAL A 100 14.98 -3.87 9.71
C VAL A 100 16.32 -4.20 10.35
N GLU A 101 16.40 -5.23 11.18
CA GLU A 101 17.65 -5.64 11.84
C GLU A 101 18.71 -6.06 10.82
N ALA A 102 18.34 -6.84 9.81
CA ALA A 102 19.25 -7.21 8.73
C ALA A 102 19.74 -6.00 7.92
N SER A 103 18.94 -4.92 7.86
CA SER A 103 19.23 -3.70 7.11
C SER A 103 20.15 -2.74 7.86
N ARG A 104 20.13 -2.75 9.21
CA ARG A 104 20.95 -1.85 10.05
C ARG A 104 22.44 -1.89 9.75
N ARG A 105 22.97 -3.06 9.38
CA ARG A 105 24.40 -3.24 9.05
C ARG A 105 24.81 -2.63 7.71
N HIS A 106 23.84 -2.14 6.94
CA HIS A 106 24.02 -1.79 5.54
C HIS A 106 23.49 -0.38 5.19
N ALA A 107 23.00 0.35 6.19
CA ALA A 107 22.49 1.71 6.06
C ALA A 107 23.22 2.64 7.05
N ARG A 108 23.39 3.90 6.68
CA ARG A 108 24.10 4.91 7.49
C ARG A 108 23.15 5.75 8.33
N VAL A 109 21.90 5.89 7.88
CA VAL A 109 20.88 6.73 8.52
C VAL A 109 19.59 5.92 8.73
N ALA A 110 18.82 6.25 9.76
CA ALA A 110 17.65 5.47 10.18
C ALA A 110 16.59 5.27 9.07
N HIS A 111 16.34 6.28 8.22
CA HIS A 111 15.36 6.13 7.12
C HIS A 111 15.84 5.15 6.04
N GLU A 112 17.14 5.09 5.76
CA GLU A 112 17.70 4.13 4.80
C GLU A 112 17.53 2.67 5.27
N VAL A 113 17.50 2.44 6.59
CA VAL A 113 17.24 1.11 7.17
C VAL A 113 15.81 0.66 6.84
N GLU A 114 14.85 1.58 6.99
CA GLU A 114 13.44 1.31 6.73
C GLU A 114 13.17 1.12 5.23
N ASP A 115 13.76 1.95 4.38
CA ASP A 115 13.65 1.84 2.92
C ASP A 115 14.19 0.49 2.43
N LEU A 116 15.36 0.09 2.94
CA LEU A 116 15.99 -1.18 2.56
C LEU A 116 15.17 -2.38 3.07
N ALA A 117 14.66 -2.33 4.29
CA ALA A 117 13.78 -3.36 4.81
C ALA A 117 12.49 -3.49 3.98
N HIS A 118 11.91 -2.36 3.57
CA HIS A 118 10.73 -2.31 2.72
C HIS A 118 10.98 -2.93 1.35
N ASP A 119 12.08 -2.55 0.69
CA ASP A 119 12.47 -3.08 -0.62
C ASP A 119 12.71 -4.58 -0.61
N LEU A 120 13.32 -5.11 0.46
CA LEU A 120 13.51 -6.55 0.65
C LEU A 120 12.19 -7.29 0.75
N ILE A 121 11.24 -6.77 1.54
CA ILE A 121 9.91 -7.36 1.71
C ILE A 121 9.14 -7.33 0.39
N LEU A 122 9.06 -6.17 -0.27
CA LEU A 122 8.37 -6.04 -1.57
C LEU A 122 8.97 -6.94 -2.65
N SER A 123 10.30 -7.08 -2.67
CA SER A 123 10.99 -7.95 -3.62
C SER A 123 10.68 -9.43 -3.38
N ALA A 124 10.45 -9.83 -2.12
CA ALA A 124 10.04 -11.18 -1.79
C ALA A 124 8.57 -11.44 -2.13
N LEU A 125 7.67 -10.49 -1.81
CA LEU A 125 6.24 -10.60 -2.12
C LEU A 125 5.93 -10.61 -3.61
N ARG A 126 6.76 -9.95 -4.43
CA ARG A 126 6.65 -10.02 -5.90
C ARG A 126 6.92 -11.42 -6.46
N ARG A 127 7.55 -12.31 -5.69
CA ARG A 127 7.68 -13.71 -6.06
C ARG A 127 6.36 -14.39 -5.71
N GLN A 128 5.63 -14.88 -6.71
CA GLN A 128 4.31 -15.50 -6.54
C GLN A 128 4.29 -16.70 -5.57
N SER A 129 5.46 -17.21 -5.17
CA SER A 129 5.67 -18.19 -4.09
C SER A 129 6.49 -17.56 -2.95
N PHE A 130 5.81 -16.96 -1.96
CA PHE A 130 6.47 -16.48 -0.75
C PHE A 130 6.62 -17.61 0.28
N ASP A 131 7.86 -18.00 0.58
CA ASP A 131 8.19 -18.87 1.70
C ASP A 131 8.87 -18.02 2.80
N GLU A 132 8.21 -17.92 3.95
CA GLU A 132 8.67 -17.06 5.04
C GLU A 132 10.01 -17.50 5.64
N ASP A 133 10.24 -18.81 5.78
CA ASP A 133 11.46 -19.35 6.37
C ASP A 133 12.66 -19.18 5.43
N GLN A 134 12.44 -19.36 4.13
CA GLN A 134 13.42 -19.06 3.09
C GLN A 134 13.71 -17.56 3.02
N PHE A 135 12.67 -16.73 3.10
CA PHE A 135 12.81 -15.28 3.10
C PHE A 135 13.65 -14.79 4.27
N VAL A 136 13.29 -15.17 5.50
CA VAL A 136 14.03 -14.78 6.72
C VAL A 136 15.49 -15.22 6.65
N ARG A 137 15.77 -16.46 6.19
CA ARG A 137 17.14 -16.95 6.00
C ARG A 137 17.92 -16.15 4.96
N SER A 138 17.24 -15.61 3.95
CA SER A 138 17.87 -14.83 2.89
C SER A 138 18.20 -13.38 3.28
N LEU A 139 17.57 -12.84 4.34
CA LEU A 139 17.62 -11.42 4.68
C LEU A 139 19.05 -10.84 4.78
N PRO A 140 20.01 -11.45 5.50
CA PRO A 140 21.35 -10.88 5.61
C PRO A 140 22.06 -10.77 4.25
N GLY A 141 21.96 -11.82 3.43
CA GLY A 141 22.57 -11.84 2.09
C GLY A 141 21.86 -10.91 1.11
N ALA A 142 20.54 -10.80 1.22
CA ALA A 142 19.73 -9.90 0.40
C ALA A 142 20.02 -8.44 0.73
N ALA A 143 20.10 -8.08 2.01
CA ALA A 143 20.46 -6.74 2.47
C ALA A 143 21.86 -6.34 1.97
N ARG A 144 22.86 -7.23 2.11
CA ARG A 144 24.21 -7.02 1.58
C ARG A 144 24.22 -6.78 0.07
N ARG A 145 23.51 -7.61 -0.70
CA ARG A 145 23.45 -7.47 -2.17
C ARG A 145 22.76 -6.19 -2.60
N HIS A 146 21.69 -5.80 -1.92
CA HIS A 146 20.98 -4.55 -2.18
C HIS A 146 21.88 -3.35 -1.87
N ALA A 147 22.53 -3.33 -0.71
CA ALA A 147 23.47 -2.27 -0.37
C ALA A 147 24.65 -2.18 -1.34
N ALA A 148 25.19 -3.32 -1.78
CA ALA A 148 26.22 -3.35 -2.82
C ALA A 148 25.69 -2.87 -4.18
N PHE A 149 24.42 -3.11 -4.52
CA PHE A 149 23.77 -2.56 -5.70
C PHE A 149 23.66 -1.04 -5.60
N VAL A 150 23.11 -0.53 -4.49
CA VAL A 150 22.98 0.91 -4.22
C VAL A 150 24.34 1.59 -4.28
N ALA A 151 25.36 1.04 -3.61
CA ALA A 151 26.73 1.59 -3.63
C ALA A 151 27.33 1.63 -5.04
N ARG A 152 27.13 0.57 -5.85
CA ARG A 152 27.58 0.54 -7.26
C ARG A 152 26.86 1.58 -8.12
N THR A 153 25.56 1.79 -7.88
CA THR A 153 24.79 2.84 -8.57
C THR A 153 25.08 4.24 -8.03
N ALA A 154 25.51 4.35 -6.76
CA ALA A 154 25.81 5.61 -6.09
C ALA A 154 27.07 6.27 -6.69
N GLY A 155 28.06 5.51 -7.14
CA GLY A 155 29.21 6.06 -7.87
C GLY A 155 28.81 6.73 -9.18
N ARG A 156 27.96 6.09 -9.99
CA ARG A 156 27.40 6.69 -11.22
C ARG A 156 26.51 7.89 -10.92
N ARG A 157 25.78 7.84 -9.80
CA ARG A 157 24.96 8.95 -9.31
C ARG A 157 25.85 10.13 -8.89
N ARG A 158 26.87 9.91 -8.07
CA ARG A 158 27.84 10.92 -7.64
C ARG A 158 28.66 11.49 -8.79
N ALA A 159 29.05 10.69 -9.77
CA ALA A 159 29.73 11.19 -10.96
C ALA A 159 28.82 12.08 -11.82
N ARG A 160 27.51 11.78 -11.87
CA ARG A 160 26.50 12.67 -12.47
C ARG A 160 26.28 13.94 -11.63
N GLU A 161 26.31 13.82 -10.30
CA GLU A 161 26.14 14.94 -9.37
C GLU A 161 27.39 15.84 -9.25
N ALA A 162 28.60 15.31 -9.45
CA ALA A 162 29.87 16.04 -9.35
C ALA A 162 30.32 16.68 -10.67
N ALA A 163 29.74 16.28 -11.81
CA ALA A 163 29.91 16.95 -13.10
C ALA A 163 29.18 18.32 -13.17
N VAL A 164 28.57 18.74 -12.06
CA VAL A 164 27.83 19.98 -11.89
C VAL A 164 28.76 21.06 -11.32
N PRO A 165 28.99 22.20 -12.00
CA PRO A 165 29.82 23.30 -11.48
C PRO A 165 29.17 24.01 -10.27
N PRO A 166 29.95 24.69 -9.40
CA PRO A 166 29.39 25.56 -8.36
C PRO A 166 28.75 26.82 -8.99
N ASP A 167 27.52 27.12 -8.60
CA ASP A 167 26.68 28.19 -9.17
C ASP A 167 27.22 29.61 -8.86
N ASP A 168 27.42 30.43 -9.90
CA ASP A 168 27.60 31.89 -9.82
C ASP A 168 26.23 32.60 -9.89
N GLU A 169 25.97 33.50 -8.93
CA GLU A 169 24.71 34.25 -8.80
C GLU A 169 24.45 35.17 -10.01
N ARG A 170 23.55 34.80 -10.93
CA ARG A 170 22.95 35.74 -11.88
C ARG A 170 21.43 35.72 -11.80
N GLN A 171 20.85 36.90 -11.66
CA GLN A 171 19.42 37.18 -11.58
C GLN A 171 18.75 37.02 -12.96
N SER A 172 17.73 36.18 -13.06
CA SER A 172 16.84 36.10 -14.24
C SER A 172 15.36 36.28 -13.84
N SER A 173 14.66 37.20 -14.51
CA SER A 173 13.23 37.49 -14.40
C SER A 173 12.38 36.39 -15.02
N VAL A 174 11.24 36.00 -14.41
CA VAL A 174 10.35 34.93 -14.90
C VAL A 174 8.92 35.46 -15.11
N ASP A 175 8.46 35.52 -16.36
CA ASP A 175 7.07 35.84 -16.76
C ASP A 175 6.28 34.54 -17.07
N GLY A 176 5.07 34.38 -16.52
CA GLY A 176 4.22 33.19 -16.69
C GLY A 176 3.08 33.34 -17.73
N ALA A 177 2.68 32.24 -18.39
CA ALA A 177 1.64 32.26 -19.43
C ALA A 177 0.20 32.23 -18.86
N PRO A 178 -0.80 32.86 -19.51
CA PRO A 178 -2.18 32.85 -19.02
C PRO A 178 -2.93 31.51 -19.25
N ILE A 179 -3.68 31.04 -18.24
CA ILE A 179 -4.43 29.77 -18.27
C ILE A 179 -5.50 29.74 -19.36
N SER A 180 -6.10 30.89 -19.67
CA SER A 180 -7.16 31.01 -20.68
C SER A 180 -6.74 30.60 -22.10
N VAL A 181 -5.43 30.60 -22.39
CA VAL A 181 -4.87 30.19 -23.69
C VAL A 181 -4.83 28.66 -23.85
N LEU A 182 -5.02 27.90 -22.76
CA LEU A 182 -5.03 26.44 -22.79
C LEU A 182 -6.37 25.90 -23.30
N SER A 183 -6.34 24.73 -23.96
CA SER A 183 -7.58 24.02 -24.30
C SER A 183 -8.34 23.58 -23.03
N PRO A 184 -9.67 23.39 -23.08
CA PRO A 184 -10.48 23.02 -21.91
C PRO A 184 -9.95 21.77 -21.19
N ALA A 185 -9.52 20.75 -21.93
CA ALA A 185 -8.94 19.54 -21.37
C ALA A 185 -7.64 19.80 -20.58
N LEU A 186 -6.81 20.75 -21.03
CA LEU A 186 -5.57 21.13 -20.34
C LEU A 186 -5.87 22.02 -19.13
N GLN A 187 -6.87 22.90 -19.21
CA GLN A 187 -7.34 23.70 -18.07
C GLN A 187 -7.85 22.80 -16.94
N THR A 188 -8.67 21.79 -17.25
CA THR A 188 -9.15 20.82 -16.25
C THR A 188 -8.00 20.03 -15.64
N THR A 189 -7.06 19.56 -16.47
CA THR A 189 -5.89 18.81 -15.99
C THR A 189 -5.02 19.67 -15.05
N LEU A 190 -4.80 20.93 -15.42
CA LEU A 190 -4.02 21.88 -14.65
C LEU A 190 -4.72 22.26 -13.32
N ARG A 191 -6.04 22.44 -13.32
CA ARG A 191 -6.82 22.72 -12.09
C ARG A 191 -6.80 21.57 -11.11
N LEU A 192 -6.94 20.34 -11.59
CA LEU A 192 -6.84 19.14 -10.74
C LEU A 192 -5.41 18.97 -10.19
N LEU A 193 -4.39 19.30 -10.98
CA LEU A 193 -3.01 19.33 -10.51
C LEU A 193 -2.82 20.37 -9.39
N PHE A 194 -3.34 21.59 -9.56
CA PHE A 194 -3.31 22.62 -8.51
C PHE A 194 -4.10 22.25 -7.25
N ALA A 195 -5.10 21.38 -7.37
CA ALA A 195 -5.83 20.82 -6.23
C ALA A 195 -5.02 19.73 -5.48
N GLY A 196 -3.82 19.39 -5.95
CA GLY A 196 -2.89 18.47 -5.28
C GLY A 196 -3.08 17.00 -5.66
N LEU A 197 -3.78 16.71 -6.76
CA LEU A 197 -4.01 15.32 -7.16
C LEU A 197 -2.75 14.69 -7.75
N GLU A 198 -2.46 13.48 -7.29
CA GLU A 198 -1.35 12.66 -7.73
C GLU A 198 -1.62 12.01 -9.10
N LYS A 199 -0.56 11.56 -9.79
CA LYS A 199 -0.64 11.03 -11.17
C LYS A 199 -1.73 9.96 -11.35
N HIS A 200 -1.87 9.05 -10.39
CA HIS A 200 -2.85 7.97 -10.45
C HIS A 200 -4.29 8.49 -10.24
N GLU A 201 -4.47 9.48 -9.36
CA GLU A 201 -5.74 10.16 -9.09
C GLU A 201 -6.18 11.00 -10.30
N LEU A 202 -5.24 11.69 -10.96
CA LEU A 202 -5.51 12.42 -12.20
C LEU A 202 -5.98 11.50 -13.32
N ARG A 203 -5.35 10.32 -13.49
CA ARG A 203 -5.79 9.33 -14.49
C ARG A 203 -7.21 8.83 -14.22
N TYR A 204 -7.51 8.58 -12.95
CA TYR A 204 -8.84 8.14 -12.52
C TYR A 204 -9.89 9.23 -12.72
N ALA A 205 -9.64 10.45 -12.22
CA ALA A 205 -10.56 11.58 -12.29
C ALA A 205 -10.84 12.06 -13.73
N LEU A 206 -9.83 11.96 -14.61
CA LEU A 206 -9.97 12.36 -16.01
C LEU A 206 -10.44 11.21 -16.92
N GLY A 207 -10.48 9.96 -16.43
CA GLY A 207 -10.84 8.79 -17.23
C GLY A 207 -9.91 8.53 -18.42
N VAL A 208 -8.62 8.87 -18.30
CA VAL A 208 -7.65 8.79 -19.42
C VAL A 208 -6.52 7.80 -19.17
N SER A 209 -5.97 7.27 -20.27
CA SER A 209 -4.79 6.40 -20.22
C SER A 209 -3.52 7.18 -19.82
N ASP A 210 -2.50 6.47 -19.32
CA ASP A 210 -1.21 7.06 -18.93
C ASP A 210 -0.54 7.81 -20.09
N ALA A 211 -0.62 7.24 -21.30
CA ALA A 211 -0.10 7.85 -22.51
C ALA A 211 -0.83 9.15 -22.88
N ALA A 212 -2.15 9.19 -22.69
CA ALA A 212 -2.95 10.40 -22.92
C ALA A 212 -2.65 11.49 -21.88
N LEU A 213 -2.43 11.11 -20.61
CA LEU A 213 -2.03 12.05 -19.56
C LEU A 213 -0.64 12.65 -19.83
N ARG A 214 0.33 11.83 -20.25
CA ARG A 214 1.67 12.30 -20.65
C ARG A 214 1.61 13.35 -21.76
N LYS A 215 0.83 13.10 -22.83
CA LYS A 215 0.63 14.08 -23.92
C LYS A 215 0.04 15.40 -23.43
N ARG A 216 -0.85 15.37 -22.42
CA ARG A 216 -1.41 16.59 -21.82
C ARG A 216 -0.34 17.38 -21.05
N PHE A 217 0.53 16.70 -20.30
CA PHE A 217 1.65 17.36 -19.60
C PHE A 217 2.71 17.90 -20.56
N GLU A 218 3.01 17.19 -21.65
CA GLU A 218 3.85 17.72 -22.75
C GLU A 218 3.25 19.00 -23.34
N ALA A 219 1.93 19.00 -23.60
CA ALA A 219 1.24 20.17 -24.10
C ALA A 219 1.26 21.33 -23.10
N LEU A 220 1.07 21.10 -21.79
CA LEU A 220 1.18 22.15 -20.76
C LEU A 220 2.58 22.78 -20.73
N ARG A 221 3.63 21.95 -20.73
CA ARG A 221 5.03 22.39 -20.73
C ARG A 221 5.38 23.24 -21.95
N ALA A 222 4.80 22.91 -23.10
CA ALA A 222 5.01 23.67 -24.32
C ALA A 222 4.34 25.08 -24.33
N ARG A 223 3.58 25.46 -23.29
CA ARG A 223 2.90 26.77 -23.20
C ARG A 223 3.32 27.60 -21.99
N ALA A 224 3.85 26.99 -20.95
CA ALA A 224 4.55 27.67 -19.86
C ALA A 224 5.94 27.06 -19.71
N PRO A 225 6.86 27.34 -20.65
CA PRO A 225 8.22 26.83 -20.58
C PRO A 225 8.92 27.54 -19.43
N ILE A 226 8.85 26.99 -18.23
CA ILE A 226 9.91 27.21 -17.27
C ILE A 226 11.07 26.39 -17.82
N GLU A 227 12.13 27.06 -18.25
CA GLU A 227 13.36 26.36 -18.62
C GLU A 227 13.68 25.34 -17.53
N ARG A 228 13.94 24.08 -17.93
CA ARG A 228 14.67 23.18 -17.05
C ARG A 228 15.93 23.95 -16.66
N PRO A 229 16.18 24.25 -15.38
CA PRO A 229 17.51 24.72 -15.01
C PRO A 229 18.46 23.63 -15.50
N GLU A 230 19.49 24.01 -16.27
CA GLU A 230 20.52 23.07 -16.70
C GLU A 230 20.95 22.26 -15.47
N ALA A 231 20.99 20.95 -15.63
CA ALA A 231 20.84 19.98 -14.55
C ALA A 231 21.86 20.20 -13.41
N THR A 232 21.51 21.02 -12.43
CA THR A 232 22.24 21.17 -11.18
C THR A 232 21.34 20.76 -10.01
N SER A 233 21.75 19.68 -9.34
CA SER A 233 21.37 19.28 -7.98
C SER A 233 19.88 18.99 -7.68
N ASN A 234 19.57 17.69 -7.55
CA ASN A 234 18.33 17.19 -6.95
C ASN A 234 18.45 17.14 -5.41
N ARG A 235 17.91 18.15 -4.71
CA ARG A 235 17.43 18.00 -3.33
C ARG A 235 16.52 19.15 -2.86
N ALA A 236 15.38 19.30 -3.54
CA ALA A 236 14.13 19.80 -2.97
C ALA A 236 13.04 19.63 -4.04
N PRO A 237 11.74 19.51 -3.68
CA PRO A 237 10.68 19.86 -4.65
C PRO A 237 11.02 21.23 -5.24
N PRO A 238 10.64 21.59 -6.48
CA PRO A 238 11.04 22.85 -7.09
C PRO A 238 10.63 23.99 -6.16
N GLN A 239 11.59 24.44 -5.35
CA GLN A 239 11.39 25.56 -4.49
C GLN A 239 11.45 26.71 -5.47
N LEU A 240 10.32 27.40 -5.60
CA LEU A 240 10.33 28.74 -6.17
C LEU A 240 11.54 29.44 -5.51
N ARG A 241 12.54 29.81 -6.32
CA ARG A 241 13.74 30.47 -5.83
C ARG A 241 13.30 31.65 -4.97
N ARG A 242 14.10 32.08 -3.98
CA ARG A 242 13.77 33.27 -3.16
C ARG A 242 13.43 34.51 -4.01
N SER A 243 14.03 34.62 -5.20
CA SER A 243 13.71 35.61 -6.24
C SER A 243 12.33 35.41 -6.88
N GLN A 244 11.87 34.17 -7.05
CA GLN A 244 10.54 33.80 -7.56
C GLN A 244 9.46 33.97 -6.49
N VAL A 245 9.77 33.68 -5.21
CA VAL A 245 8.88 33.98 -4.07
C VAL A 245 8.72 35.50 -3.86
N GLY A 246 9.81 36.26 -4.06
CA GLY A 246 9.79 37.72 -4.05
C GLY A 246 9.10 38.36 -5.26
N ALA A 247 8.92 37.61 -6.35
CA ALA A 247 8.20 38.04 -7.56
C ALA A 247 6.70 37.72 -7.55
N LEU A 248 6.24 36.81 -6.68
CA LEU A 248 4.81 36.48 -6.51
C LEU A 248 3.92 37.70 -6.19
N PRO A 249 4.36 38.70 -5.39
CA PRO A 249 3.59 39.92 -5.14
C PRO A 249 3.63 40.91 -6.31
N THR A 250 4.71 40.94 -7.11
CA THR A 250 4.87 41.89 -8.24
C THR A 250 4.21 41.41 -9.53
N LEU A 251 4.06 40.09 -9.72
CA LEU A 251 3.29 39.48 -10.80
C LEU A 251 1.77 39.55 -10.58
N ALA A 252 1.34 39.76 -9.33
CA ALA A 252 -0.02 40.06 -8.95
C ALA A 252 -0.33 41.55 -9.17
N GLY A 253 -0.33 41.99 -10.43
CA GLY A 253 -1.13 43.16 -10.79
C GLY A 253 -2.57 42.94 -10.28
N LYS A 254 -3.26 44.00 -9.85
CA LYS A 254 -4.53 43.99 -9.06
C LYS A 254 -5.71 43.18 -9.65
N SER A 255 -5.53 42.40 -10.72
CA SER A 255 -6.56 41.63 -11.42
C SER A 255 -6.12 40.21 -11.83
N ALA A 256 -4.94 39.72 -11.42
CA ALA A 256 -4.47 38.38 -11.79
C ALA A 256 -3.84 37.62 -10.61
N ARG A 257 -4.10 36.31 -10.53
CA ARG A 257 -3.52 35.36 -9.56
C ARG A 257 -2.46 34.51 -10.26
N VAL A 258 -1.27 34.42 -9.69
CA VAL A 258 -0.19 33.53 -10.18
C VAL A 258 -0.37 32.15 -9.54
N LEU A 259 -0.25 31.08 -10.34
CA LEU A 259 -0.43 29.70 -9.92
C LEU A 259 0.84 28.86 -10.22
N ALA A 260 1.47 28.46 -9.12
CA ALA A 260 2.63 27.57 -8.92
C ALA A 260 2.33 26.05 -8.86
N ALA A 261 2.72 25.19 -9.80
CA ALA A 261 2.62 23.73 -9.63
C ALA A 261 3.81 22.98 -10.22
N SER A 262 3.92 21.70 -9.86
CA SER A 262 4.86 20.77 -10.50
C SER A 262 4.06 19.66 -11.17
N ASP A 263 4.45 19.25 -12.38
CA ASP A 263 3.90 18.03 -12.97
C ASP A 263 4.44 16.78 -12.23
N PRO A 264 3.84 15.59 -12.43
CA PRO A 264 4.31 14.35 -11.79
C PRO A 264 5.72 13.90 -12.17
N ASP A 265 6.33 14.55 -13.17
CA ASP A 265 7.70 14.32 -13.61
C ASP A 265 8.63 15.47 -13.10
N GLU A 266 8.19 16.20 -12.08
CA GLU A 266 8.90 17.29 -11.37
C GLU A 266 9.18 18.57 -12.18
N HIS A 267 8.48 18.79 -13.30
CA HIS A 267 8.61 20.04 -14.05
C HIS A 267 7.77 21.14 -13.43
N GLY A 268 8.38 22.29 -13.13
CA GLY A 268 7.66 23.48 -12.70
C GLY A 268 6.73 24.01 -13.79
N LEU A 269 5.54 24.44 -13.39
CA LEU A 269 4.53 25.07 -14.21
C LEU A 269 4.07 26.36 -13.51
N ILE A 270 4.27 27.51 -14.15
CA ILE A 270 3.80 28.81 -13.69
C ILE A 270 2.79 29.33 -14.71
N PHE A 271 1.56 29.53 -14.24
CA PHE A 271 0.51 30.15 -15.05
C PHE A 271 -0.14 31.31 -14.30
N THR A 272 -0.79 32.20 -15.04
CA THR A 272 -1.58 33.30 -14.49
C THR A 272 -3.07 33.10 -14.78
N GLU A 273 -3.91 33.36 -13.77
CA GLU A 273 -5.37 33.36 -13.88
C GLU A 273 -5.87 34.80 -13.71
N VAL A 274 -6.53 35.34 -14.72
CA VAL A 274 -7.19 36.66 -14.61
C VAL A 274 -8.48 36.49 -13.83
N LEU A 275 -8.62 37.20 -12.71
CA LEU A 275 -9.85 37.20 -11.92
C LEU A 275 -10.83 38.18 -12.57
N THR A 276 -11.72 37.67 -13.41
CA THR A 276 -12.90 38.43 -13.83
C THR A 276 -13.80 38.68 -12.62
N LYS A 277 -14.14 39.94 -12.36
CA LYS A 277 -15.13 40.35 -11.36
C LYS A 277 -16.50 39.74 -11.64
#